data_AF-A0A7Y8G836-F1
#
_entry.id   AF-A0A7Y8G836-F1
#
_cell.length_a   1.000
_cell.length_b   1.000
_cell.length_c   1.000
_cell.angle_alpha   90.00
_cell.angle_beta   90.00
_cell.angle_gamma   90.00
#
_symmetry.space_group_name_H-M   'P 1'
#
loop_
_entity.id
_entity.type
_entity.pdbx_description
1 polymer ?
#
loop_
_entity_poly.entity_id
_entity_poly.type
_entity_poly.pdbx_seq_one_letter_code
_entity_poly.pdbx_strand_id
1 'polypeptide(L)'
;VVTLQPFAHFANGSLPLVFLVALLVTLIPTTIGGLLSAIGIAGMDRLVRLNVIAKSGRAVEAAGDVHVLLLDKTGTITFGNRRCAAVVAAPGVSGKEVAEGALFASLADDTAEGKSIVEYLRA
;
A
#
# COMPACT_ATOMS: atom_id res chain seq x y z
N VAL A 1 41.95 5.53 11.33
CA VAL A 1 42.45 4.49 12.27
C VAL A 1 43.74 3.86 11.78
N VAL A 2 43.78 3.23 10.60
CA VAL A 2 44.97 2.50 10.09
C VAL A 2 46.24 3.37 10.02
N THR A 3 46.10 4.67 9.70
CA THR A 3 47.23 5.60 9.62
C THR A 3 47.84 5.98 10.97
N LEU A 4 47.14 5.79 12.09
CA LEU A 4 47.61 6.28 13.40
C LEU A 4 48.81 5.50 13.95
N GLN A 5 48.90 4.19 13.68
CA GLN A 5 50.00 3.36 14.19
C GLN A 5 51.35 3.71 13.55
N PRO A 6 51.48 3.87 12.21
CA PRO A 6 52.72 4.33 11.59
C PRO A 6 53.17 5.72 12.09
N PHE A 7 52.24 6.68 12.26
CA PHE A 7 52.58 8.01 12.77
C PHE A 7 53.01 7.97 14.24
N ALA A 8 52.36 7.14 15.07
CA ALA A 8 52.79 6.94 16.44
C ALA A 8 54.21 6.37 16.50
N HIS A 9 54.51 5.34 15.70
CA HIS A 9 55.85 4.78 15.62
C HIS A 9 56.91 5.78 15.13
N PHE A 10 56.59 6.60 14.13
CA PHE A 10 57.47 7.69 13.67
C PHE A 10 57.77 8.71 14.78
N ALA A 11 56.80 8.99 15.64
CA ALA A 11 56.95 9.89 16.78
C ALA A 11 57.47 9.22 18.07
N ASN A 12 58.09 8.03 17.96
CA ASN A 12 58.56 7.21 19.09
C ASN A 12 57.47 6.84 20.12
N GLY A 13 56.20 6.87 19.71
CA GLY A 13 55.06 6.42 20.50
C GLY A 13 54.57 5.01 20.10
N SER A 14 53.72 4.43 20.94
CA SER A 14 53.01 3.18 20.66
C SER A 14 51.57 3.30 21.12
N LEU A 15 50.63 2.97 20.24
CA LEU A 15 49.21 2.93 20.58
C LEU A 15 48.80 1.48 20.83
N PRO A 16 48.16 1.17 21.97
CA PRO A 16 47.59 -0.15 22.19
C PRO A 16 46.56 -0.51 21.12
N LEU A 17 46.59 -1.76 20.64
CA LEU A 17 45.63 -2.26 19.65
C LEU A 17 44.17 -2.02 20.11
N VAL A 18 43.90 -2.18 21.41
CA VAL A 18 42.58 -1.97 22.01
C VAL A 18 42.07 -0.54 21.75
N PHE A 19 42.93 0.48 21.78
CA PHE A 19 42.52 1.86 21.54
C PHE A 19 42.16 2.10 20.06
N LEU A 20 42.92 1.50 19.14
CA LEU A 20 42.63 1.58 17.71
C LEU A 20 41.31 0.87 17.36
N VAL A 21 41.04 -0.28 17.99
CA VAL A 21 39.77 -1.01 17.82
C VAL A 21 38.61 -0.21 18.41
N ALA A 22 38.74 0.32 19.63
CA ALA A 22 37.72 1.14 20.26
C ALA A 22 37.38 2.37 19.41
N LEU A 23 38.40 3.08 18.92
CA LEU A 23 38.23 4.24 18.02
C LEU A 23 37.56 3.83 16.70
N LEU A 24 37.89 2.67 16.14
CA LEU A 24 37.23 2.18 14.93
C LEU A 24 35.73 1.94 15.18
N VAL A 25 35.39 1.25 16.28
CA VAL A 25 34.00 0.93 16.62
C VAL A 25 33.17 2.21 16.87
N THR A 26 33.73 3.22 17.55
CA THR A 26 33.02 4.49 17.80
C THR A 26 32.86 5.35 16.55
N LEU A 27 33.71 5.19 15.54
CA LEU A 27 33.62 5.89 14.26
C LEU A 27 32.70 5.18 13.25
N ILE A 28 32.56 3.85 13.32
CA ILE A 28 31.61 3.13 12.46
C ILE A 28 30.19 3.49 12.91
N PRO A 29 29.29 3.89 11.99
CA PRO A 29 27.90 4.21 12.32
C PRO A 29 27.06 2.95 12.56
N THR A 30 27.49 2.11 13.51
CA THR A 30 26.88 0.80 13.84
C THR A 30 25.43 0.94 14.28
N THR A 31 25.08 2.03 14.97
CA THR A 31 23.71 2.31 15.39
C THR A 31 22.76 2.42 14.20
N ILE A 32 23.09 3.24 13.19
CA ILE A 32 22.24 3.41 12.01
C ILE A 32 22.20 2.12 11.19
N GLY A 33 23.35 1.45 11.01
CA GLY A 33 23.43 0.19 10.28
C GLY A 33 22.58 -0.93 10.90
N GLY A 34 22.52 -1.01 12.22
CA GLY A 34 21.67 -1.98 12.93
C GLY A 34 20.18 -1.63 12.89
N LEU A 35 19.85 -0.34 12.92
CA LEU A 35 18.45 0.12 12.96
C LEU A 35 17.76 0.07 11.59
N LEU A 36 18.49 0.16 10.48
CA LEU A 36 17.90 0.18 9.13
C LEU A 36 16.96 -1.01 8.88
N SER A 37 17.40 -2.23 9.21
CA SER A 37 16.59 -3.45 9.05
C SER A 37 15.35 -3.45 9.94
N ALA A 38 15.48 -2.98 11.19
CA ALA A 38 14.36 -2.91 12.13
C ALA A 38 13.30 -1.91 11.67
N ILE A 39 13.72 -0.76 11.14
CA ILE A 39 12.84 0.27 10.58
C ILE A 39 12.07 -0.29 9.37
N GLY A 40 12.76 -0.98 8.45
CA GLY A 40 12.11 -1.59 7.28
C GLY A 40 11.03 -2.61 7.67
N ILE A 41 11.30 -3.48 8.65
CA ILE A 41 10.32 -4.47 9.14
C ILE A 41 9.14 -3.78 9.83
N ALA A 42 9.40 -2.79 10.68
CA ALA A 42 8.35 -2.05 11.36
C ALA A 42 7.43 -1.32 10.36
N GLY A 43 7.98 -0.78 9.27
CA GLY A 43 7.22 -0.17 8.18
C GLY A 43 6.29 -1.17 7.48
N MET A 44 6.79 -2.37 7.20
CA MET A 44 5.97 -3.42 6.58
C MET A 44 4.86 -3.94 7.52
N ASP A 45 5.15 -4.15 8.81
CA ASP A 45 4.14 -4.58 9.79
C ASP A 45 2.98 -3.56 9.90
N ARG A 46 3.31 -2.27 9.85
CA ARG A 46 2.30 -1.20 9.86
C ARG A 46 1.35 -1.27 8.67
N LEU A 47 1.84 -1.59 7.47
CA LEU A 47 1.00 -1.71 6.27
C LEU A 47 0.06 -2.91 6.36
N VAL A 48 0.53 -4.04 6.91
CA VAL A 48 -0.31 -5.23 7.10
C VAL A 48 -1.50 -4.93 8.03
N ARG A 49 -1.28 -4.15 9.10
CA ARG A 49 -2.37 -3.70 10.00
C ARG A 49 -3.39 -2.79 9.31
N LEU A 50 -3.02 -2.17 8.19
CA LEU A 50 -3.89 -1.34 7.35
C LEU A 50 -4.46 -2.12 6.14
N ASN A 51 -4.37 -3.45 6.15
CA ASN A 51 -4.79 -4.35 5.07
C ASN A 51 -4.06 -4.10 3.73
N VAL A 52 -2.82 -3.60 3.78
CA VAL A 52 -1.97 -3.40 2.61
C VAL A 52 -0.88 -4.46 2.58
N ILE A 53 -0.83 -5.25 1.51
CA ILE A 53 0.21 -6.27 1.30
C ILE A 53 1.32 -5.67 0.43
N ALA A 54 2.46 -5.35 1.05
CA ALA A 54 3.66 -4.91 0.35
C ALA A 54 4.51 -6.12 -0.08
N LYS A 55 4.93 -6.18 -1.35
CA LYS A 55 5.78 -7.27 -1.86
C LYS A 55 7.24 -7.18 -1.40
N SER A 56 7.69 -6.00 -0.96
CA SER A 56 9.04 -5.76 -0.43
C SER A 56 9.09 -4.46 0.36
N GLY A 57 10.08 -4.32 1.26
CA GLY A 57 10.35 -3.06 1.96
C GLY A 57 10.71 -1.92 1.00
N ARG A 58 11.45 -2.22 -0.08
CA ARG A 58 11.77 -1.24 -1.13
C ARG A 58 10.54 -0.64 -1.80
N ALA A 59 9.47 -1.42 -1.97
CA ALA A 59 8.21 -0.89 -2.51
C ALA A 59 7.56 0.12 -1.55
N VAL A 60 7.69 -0.10 -0.24
CA VAL A 60 7.20 0.84 0.80
C VAL A 60 8.01 2.13 0.79
N GLU A 61 9.34 2.02 0.72
CA GLU A 61 10.23 3.18 0.64
C GLU A 61 9.97 3.99 -0.65
N ALA A 62 9.87 3.32 -1.80
CA ALA A 62 9.56 3.98 -3.06
C ALA A 62 8.20 4.67 -3.04
N ALA A 63 7.19 4.06 -2.41
CA ALA A 63 5.88 4.69 -2.22
C ALA A 63 5.92 5.93 -1.32
N GLY A 64 6.94 6.10 -0.48
CA GLY A 64 7.16 7.31 0.31
C GLY A 64 7.67 8.51 -0.50
N ASP A 65 8.26 8.26 -1.68
CA ASP A 65 8.85 9.28 -2.56
C ASP A 65 7.97 9.61 -3.80
N VAL A 66 6.75 9.09 -3.83
CA VAL A 66 5.81 9.38 -4.93
C VAL A 66 5.15 10.74 -4.72
N HIS A 67 5.09 11.53 -5.79
CA HIS A 67 4.50 12.88 -5.76
C HIS A 67 3.12 12.92 -6.44
N VAL A 68 2.83 11.94 -7.30
CA VAL A 68 1.58 11.86 -8.08
C VAL A 68 1.00 10.47 -7.92
N LEU A 69 -0.29 10.40 -7.59
CA LEU A 69 -1.06 9.17 -7.51
C LEU A 69 -1.97 9.07 -8.74
N LEU A 70 -1.76 8.05 -9.57
CA LEU A 70 -2.65 7.72 -10.67
C LEU A 70 -3.60 6.63 -10.20
N LEU A 71 -4.89 6.92 -10.22
CA LEU A 71 -5.94 5.96 -9.85
C LEU A 71 -6.65 5.48 -11.11
N ASP A 72 -6.76 4.17 -11.25
CA ASP A 72 -7.66 3.60 -12.24
C ASP A 72 -9.13 3.77 -11.79
N LYS A 73 -10.05 3.94 -12.74
CA LYS A 73 -11.45 4.17 -12.42
C LYS A 73 -12.23 2.86 -12.32
N THR A 74 -12.13 2.02 -13.33
CA THR A 74 -13.03 0.86 -13.51
C THR A 74 -12.52 -0.30 -12.67
N GLY A 75 -13.27 -0.73 -11.65
CA GLY A 75 -12.86 -1.83 -10.76
C GLY A 75 -11.90 -1.41 -9.64
N THR A 76 -11.50 -0.13 -9.58
CA THR A 76 -10.68 0.44 -8.50
C THR A 76 -11.46 1.53 -7.74
N ILE A 77 -11.74 2.68 -8.37
CA ILE A 77 -12.61 3.71 -7.76
C ILE A 77 -14.08 3.26 -7.80
N THR A 78 -14.47 2.61 -8.88
CA THR A 78 -15.85 2.12 -9.10
C THR A 78 -15.89 0.60 -9.02
N PHE A 79 -17.08 0.02 -8.82
CA PHE A 79 -17.28 -1.43 -8.79
C PHE A 79 -16.91 -2.15 -10.10
N GLY A 80 -16.70 -1.41 -11.20
CA GLY A 80 -16.23 -1.96 -12.47
C GLY A 80 -17.31 -2.59 -13.34
N ASN A 81 -18.53 -2.73 -12.83
CA ASN A 81 -19.71 -3.14 -13.58
C ASN A 81 -20.79 -2.05 -13.60
N ARG A 82 -21.65 -2.08 -14.63
CA ARG A 82 -22.86 -1.26 -14.66
C ARG A 82 -23.92 -1.91 -13.80
N ARG A 83 -24.61 -1.11 -12.99
CA ARG A 83 -25.67 -1.57 -12.10
C ARG A 83 -26.89 -0.67 -12.21
N CYS A 84 -28.07 -1.22 -11.99
CA CYS A 84 -29.29 -0.44 -11.81
C CYS A 84 -29.10 0.55 -10.65
N ALA A 85 -29.26 1.84 -10.95
CA ALA A 85 -29.14 2.91 -9.96
C ALA A 85 -30.48 3.61 -9.68
N ALA A 86 -31.43 3.51 -10.60
CA ALA A 86 -32.76 4.07 -10.49
C ALA A 86 -33.71 3.40 -11.48
N VAL A 87 -34.98 3.33 -11.11
CA VAL A 87 -36.08 3.00 -12.04
C VAL A 87 -36.92 4.26 -12.21
N VAL A 88 -37.02 4.74 -13.44
CA VAL A 88 -37.70 6.00 -13.76
C VAL A 88 -38.98 5.68 -14.53
N ALA A 89 -40.13 6.04 -13.97
CA ALA A 89 -41.42 5.83 -14.60
C ALA A 89 -41.65 6.84 -15.74
N ALA A 90 -42.23 6.37 -16.85
CA ALA A 90 -42.73 7.25 -17.91
C ALA A 90 -43.98 8.02 -17.44
N PRO A 91 -44.34 9.15 -18.10
CA PRO A 91 -45.57 9.87 -17.77
C PRO A 91 -46.81 8.98 -17.82
N GLY A 92 -47.63 9.03 -16.77
CA GLY A 92 -48.83 8.21 -16.65
C GLY A 92 -48.62 6.77 -16.16
N VAL A 93 -47.37 6.37 -15.86
CA VAL A 93 -47.04 5.07 -15.25
C VAL A 93 -46.66 5.28 -13.79
N SER A 94 -47.19 4.46 -12.89
CA SER A 94 -46.78 4.51 -11.48
C SER A 94 -45.40 3.89 -11.27
N GLY A 95 -44.69 4.33 -10.22
CA GLY A 95 -43.39 3.75 -9.85
C GLY A 95 -43.46 2.25 -9.58
N LYS A 96 -44.60 1.77 -9.06
CA LYS A 96 -44.82 0.34 -8.79
C LYS A 96 -44.96 -0.48 -10.07
N GLU A 97 -45.74 0.01 -11.05
CA GLU A 97 -45.94 -0.70 -12.32
C GLU A 97 -44.63 -0.87 -13.08
N VAL A 98 -43.80 0.18 -13.16
CA VAL A 98 -42.50 0.08 -13.83
C VAL A 98 -41.53 -0.84 -13.08
N ALA A 99 -41.56 -0.84 -11.74
CA ALA A 99 -40.72 -1.71 -10.92
C ALA A 99 -41.11 -3.19 -11.09
N GLU A 100 -42.39 -3.53 -11.01
CA GLU A 100 -42.85 -4.92 -11.20
C GLU A 100 -42.55 -5.41 -12.61
N GLY A 101 -42.79 -4.58 -13.64
CA GLY A 101 -42.46 -4.90 -15.02
C GLY A 101 -40.96 -5.14 -15.24
N ALA A 102 -40.12 -4.25 -14.70
CA ALA A 102 -38.66 -4.39 -14.77
C ALA A 102 -38.16 -5.63 -14.03
N LEU A 103 -38.73 -5.94 -12.86
CA LEU A 103 -38.40 -7.12 -12.09
C LEU A 103 -38.70 -8.39 -12.91
N PHE A 104 -39.94 -8.55 -13.39
CA PHE A 104 -40.34 -9.75 -14.13
C PHE A 104 -39.54 -9.93 -15.43
N ALA A 105 -39.27 -8.85 -16.16
CA ALA A 105 -38.45 -8.89 -17.36
C ALA A 105 -37.01 -9.34 -17.07
N SER A 106 -36.48 -8.99 -15.90
CA SER A 106 -35.09 -9.27 -15.51
C SER A 106 -34.91 -10.58 -14.74
N LEU A 107 -35.98 -11.27 -14.32
CA LEU A 107 -35.89 -12.49 -13.50
C LEU A 107 -35.12 -13.63 -14.18
N ALA A 108 -35.19 -13.71 -15.50
CA ALA A 108 -34.50 -14.72 -16.30
C ALA A 108 -33.22 -14.18 -16.98
N ASP A 109 -32.87 -12.91 -16.74
CA ASP A 109 -31.69 -12.30 -17.32
C ASP A 109 -30.47 -12.56 -16.43
N ASP A 110 -29.63 -13.49 -16.89
CA ASP A 110 -28.43 -13.93 -16.17
C ASP A 110 -27.22 -12.99 -16.30
N THR A 111 -27.34 -11.90 -17.06
CA THR A 111 -26.28 -10.87 -17.18
C THR A 111 -26.06 -10.13 -15.85
N ALA A 112 -24.91 -9.47 -15.71
CA ALA A 112 -24.61 -8.67 -14.53
C ALA A 112 -25.60 -7.50 -14.38
N GLU A 113 -26.01 -6.90 -15.50
CA GLU A 113 -27.00 -5.84 -15.58
C GLU A 113 -28.39 -6.33 -15.16
N GLY A 114 -28.88 -7.44 -15.71
CA GLY A 114 -30.17 -8.04 -15.35
C GLY A 114 -30.26 -8.38 -13.86
N LYS A 115 -29.24 -9.05 -13.32
CA LYS A 115 -29.12 -9.36 -11.89
C LYS A 115 -29.13 -8.10 -11.02
N SER A 116 -28.48 -7.02 -11.46
CA SER A 116 -28.46 -5.76 -10.72
C SER A 116 -29.83 -5.08 -10.62
N ILE A 117 -30.70 -5.24 -11.63
CA ILE A 117 -32.07 -4.72 -11.60
C ILE A 117 -32.89 -5.49 -10.55
N VAL A 118 -32.79 -6.82 -10.55
CA VAL A 118 -33.48 -7.69 -9.59
C VAL A 118 -33.03 -7.39 -8.16
N GLU A 119 -31.74 -7.22 -7.93
CA GLU A 119 -31.18 -6.87 -6.61
C GLU A 119 -31.65 -5.49 -6.15
N TYR A 120 -31.59 -4.48 -7.03
CA TYR A 120 -32.03 -3.11 -6.71
C TYR A 120 -33.50 -3.03 -6.31
N LEU A 121 -34.36 -3.84 -6.94
CA LEU A 121 -35.80 -3.83 -6.69
C LEU A 121 -36.25 -4.73 -5.53
N ARG A 122 -35.37 -5.62 -5.04
CA ARG A 122 -35.63 -6.50 -3.89
C ARG A 122 -35.07 -5.97 -2.57
N ALA A 123 -34.12 -5.04 -2.64
CA ALA A 123 -33.59 -4.30 -1.49
C ALA A 123 -34.63 -3.33 -0.94
#